data_AF-A0A1E5JNP6-F1
#
_entry.id   AF-A0A1E5JNP6-F1
#
_cell.length_a   1.000
_cell.length_b   1.000
_cell.length_c   1.000
_cell.angle_alpha   90.00
_cell.angle_beta   90.00
_cell.angle_gamma   90.00
#
_symmetry.space_group_name_H-M   'P 1'
#
loop_
_entity.id
_entity.type
_entity.pdbx_description
1 polymer ?
#
loop_
_entity_poly.entity_id
_entity_poly.type
_entity_poly.pdbx_seq_one_letter_code
_entity_poly.pdbx_strand_id
1 'polypeptide(L)'
;MINRIITLFLLLFTQQVFALDLELTQGINSALPIAINSFGSDSAAQEIGQVIEGDLNFSGQFRIVSGPQGANAQSSVSTLKQLGADSVVTGNVIRAGNHYEVSFTLTDAVANGATLLTKTFQINGNQVRPLAHHISDEIYQKLTGERGIFSTRIAYISVQRTLKSTRYSLEVADADGHNPQSLLISSEPIMSPAWAPDGKNISYVSFEKKRAQIFTVSVETGQRRLITSFPGINGAPAWSPNGRELAVVLSKSGTPKIYGVDISTGNMKQLTFGDAIDTEPRYAPDGKSILFTSGRGGSPQIYRLSLANGQVSRVTFEGNYNARASYTPDMKNIIMLHRDDKQFNIGLQSAAGGPIVSLTFSGHDESPSVAPNGRLILYATHNQDKGVLGIVSLDGRIRMRLPAREGDVQEPAWSPYLG
;
A
#
# COMPACT_ATOMS: atom_id res chain seq x y z
N MET A 1 62.45 16.26 -21.30
CA MET A 1 61.11 16.19 -21.91
C MET A 1 60.46 14.87 -21.52
N ILE A 2 59.64 14.82 -20.47
CA ILE A 2 58.73 13.70 -20.21
C ILE A 2 57.42 14.33 -19.70
N ASN A 3 56.41 14.36 -20.57
CA ASN A 3 55.06 14.84 -20.27
C ASN A 3 54.32 13.78 -19.44
N ARG A 4 53.78 14.18 -18.29
CA ARG A 4 52.82 13.39 -17.51
C ARG A 4 51.41 13.68 -18.04
N ILE A 5 50.74 12.66 -18.59
CA ILE A 5 49.31 12.70 -18.90
C ILE A 5 48.55 12.25 -17.63
N ILE A 6 47.71 13.12 -17.10
CA ILE A 6 46.76 12.82 -16.03
C ILE A 6 45.43 12.49 -16.72
N THR A 7 44.99 11.24 -16.65
CA THR A 7 43.68 10.82 -17.15
C THR A 7 42.64 11.06 -16.06
N LEU A 8 41.75 12.02 -16.29
CA LEU A 8 40.62 12.34 -15.42
C LEU A 8 39.50 11.31 -15.64
N PHE A 9 39.21 10.48 -14.64
CA PHE A 9 38.10 9.53 -14.69
C PHE A 9 36.79 10.26 -14.36
N LEU A 10 35.97 10.51 -15.39
CA LEU A 10 34.64 11.10 -15.23
C LEU A 10 33.66 10.00 -14.76
N LEU A 11 33.31 10.00 -13.47
CA LEU A 11 32.24 9.16 -12.92
C LEU A 11 30.89 9.70 -13.40
N LEU A 12 30.34 9.11 -14.46
CA LEU A 12 28.95 9.28 -14.85
C LEU A 12 28.07 8.56 -13.82
N PHE A 13 27.47 9.33 -12.91
CA PHE A 13 26.36 8.86 -12.10
C PHE A 13 25.15 8.65 -13.03
N THR A 14 24.88 7.41 -13.40
CA THR A 14 23.61 7.05 -14.03
C THR A 14 22.55 7.07 -12.95
N GLN A 15 21.61 8.03 -13.00
CA GLN A 15 20.40 7.93 -12.21
C GLN A 15 19.56 6.80 -12.83
N GLN A 16 19.40 5.68 -12.12
CA GLN A 16 18.40 4.71 -12.49
C GLN A 16 17.02 5.32 -12.26
N VAL A 17 16.29 5.58 -13.34
CA VAL A 17 14.88 5.96 -13.28
C VAL A 17 14.09 4.68 -13.02
N PHE A 18 13.59 4.55 -11.80
CA PHE A 18 12.64 3.49 -11.45
C PHE A 18 11.27 3.89 -11.98
N ALA A 19 10.94 3.44 -13.18
CA ALA A 19 9.64 3.69 -13.79
C ALA A 19 8.62 2.68 -13.26
N LEU A 20 7.49 3.19 -12.76
CA LEU A 20 6.29 2.39 -12.51
C LEU A 20 5.86 1.74 -13.84
N ASP A 21 5.73 0.42 -13.86
CA ASP A 21 5.21 -0.30 -15.03
C ASP A 21 3.70 -0.47 -14.85
N LEU A 22 2.93 0.43 -15.48
CA LEU A 22 1.47 0.43 -15.46
C LEU A 22 0.98 -0.39 -16.66
N GLU A 23 0.37 -1.54 -16.38
CA GLU A 23 -0.31 -2.36 -17.36
C GLU A 23 -1.81 -2.09 -17.32
N LEU A 24 -2.30 -1.36 -18.32
CA LEU A 24 -3.73 -1.21 -18.55
C LEU A 24 -4.26 -2.47 -19.23
N THR A 25 -4.86 -3.37 -18.45
CA THR A 25 -5.37 -4.65 -18.98
C THR A 25 -6.64 -4.47 -19.82
N GLN A 26 -7.39 -3.37 -19.61
CA GLN A 26 -8.53 -2.96 -20.42
C GLN A 26 -8.64 -1.44 -20.47
N GLY A 27 -9.13 -0.89 -21.59
CA GLY A 27 -9.38 0.55 -21.72
C GLY A 27 -10.40 1.03 -20.69
N ILE A 28 -10.02 2.00 -19.86
CA ILE A 28 -10.90 2.59 -18.86
C ILE A 28 -11.79 3.62 -19.57
N ASN A 29 -12.81 3.15 -20.29
CA ASN A 29 -13.78 4.00 -20.98
C ASN A 29 -14.53 4.97 -20.03
N SER A 30 -14.36 4.81 -18.71
CA SER A 30 -14.95 5.66 -17.66
C SER A 30 -13.95 6.56 -16.92
N ALA A 31 -12.67 6.63 -17.33
CA ALA A 31 -11.68 7.46 -16.64
C ALA A 31 -12.00 8.95 -16.85
N LEU A 32 -11.99 9.71 -15.76
CA LEU A 32 -12.27 11.15 -15.74
C LEU A 32 -11.14 11.91 -16.47
N PRO A 33 -11.42 12.59 -17.59
CA PRO A 33 -10.42 13.36 -18.31
C PRO A 33 -10.00 14.61 -17.53
N ILE A 34 -8.72 14.71 -17.18
CA ILE A 34 -8.18 15.84 -16.43
C ILE A 34 -6.89 16.36 -17.06
N ALA A 35 -6.77 17.69 -17.17
CA ALA A 35 -5.53 18.34 -17.56
C ALA A 35 -4.88 19.03 -16.36
N ILE A 36 -3.55 18.97 -16.29
CA ILE A 36 -2.74 19.61 -15.26
C ILE A 36 -1.86 20.64 -15.95
N ASN A 37 -2.13 21.92 -15.72
CA ASN A 37 -1.27 23.02 -16.17
C ASN A 37 0.02 23.04 -15.34
N SER A 38 1.10 23.60 -15.90
CA SER A 38 2.32 23.81 -15.13
C SER A 38 2.07 24.67 -13.89
N PHE A 39 2.67 24.27 -12.78
CA PHE A 39 2.70 25.03 -11.52
C PHE A 39 3.79 26.11 -11.49
N GLY A 40 4.65 26.15 -12.52
CA GLY A 40 5.79 27.07 -12.64
C GLY A 40 7.08 26.35 -13.00
N SER A 41 8.14 27.13 -13.27
CA SER A 41 9.39 26.58 -13.79
C SER A 41 10.41 26.11 -12.76
N ASP A 42 10.25 26.47 -11.49
CA ASP A 42 11.15 26.03 -10.41
C ASP A 42 11.03 24.52 -10.15
N SER A 43 12.06 23.90 -9.61
CA SER A 43 12.10 22.46 -9.37
C SER A 43 10.95 21.97 -8.48
N ALA A 44 10.60 22.73 -7.44
CA ALA A 44 9.46 22.42 -6.58
C ALA A 44 8.12 22.43 -7.34
N ALA A 45 7.97 23.35 -8.30
CA ALA A 45 6.77 23.45 -9.12
C ALA A 45 6.66 22.28 -10.11
N GLN A 46 7.78 21.92 -10.74
CA GLN A 46 7.85 20.76 -11.63
C GLN A 46 7.55 19.46 -10.86
N GLU A 47 8.12 19.30 -9.66
CA GLU A 47 7.87 18.13 -8.81
C GLU A 47 6.39 18.02 -8.42
N ILE A 48 5.75 19.12 -7.99
CA ILE A 48 4.32 19.11 -7.63
C ILE A 48 3.46 18.69 -8.82
N GLY A 49 3.69 19.27 -10.01
CA GLY A 49 2.94 18.89 -11.20
C GLY A 49 3.12 17.42 -11.58
N GLN A 50 4.35 16.91 -11.55
CA GLN A 50 4.67 15.52 -11.85
C GLN A 50 4.05 14.54 -10.86
N VAL A 51 4.07 14.86 -9.57
CA VAL A 51 3.48 14.01 -8.53
C VAL A 51 1.97 13.98 -8.64
N ILE A 52 1.31 15.13 -8.88
CA ILE A 52 -0.14 15.16 -9.09
C ILE A 52 -0.54 14.35 -10.33
N GLU A 53 0.19 14.48 -11.43
CA GLU A 53 -0.04 13.68 -12.63
C GLU A 53 0.14 12.19 -12.36
N GLY A 54 1.23 11.83 -11.69
CA GLY A 54 1.55 10.46 -11.30
C GLY A 54 0.47 9.84 -10.41
N ASP A 55 0.02 10.56 -9.39
CA ASP A 55 -1.02 10.13 -8.44
C ASP A 55 -2.36 9.87 -9.11
N LEU A 56 -2.83 10.84 -9.91
CA LEU A 56 -4.13 10.71 -10.57
C LEU A 56 -4.10 9.57 -11.59
N ASN A 57 -2.99 9.40 -12.31
CA ASN A 57 -2.79 8.25 -13.20
C ASN A 57 -2.70 6.93 -12.43
N PHE A 58 -1.96 6.90 -11.31
CA PHE A 58 -1.80 5.74 -10.41
C PHE A 58 -3.14 5.25 -9.84
N SER A 59 -4.07 6.17 -9.58
CA SER A 59 -5.41 5.81 -9.12
C SER A 59 -6.22 5.03 -10.14
N GLY A 60 -5.89 5.20 -11.42
CA GLY A 60 -6.61 4.60 -12.52
C GLY A 60 -8.01 5.16 -12.78
N GLN A 61 -8.45 6.14 -12.00
CA GLN A 61 -9.74 6.81 -12.20
C GLN A 61 -9.66 7.99 -13.17
N PHE A 62 -8.45 8.42 -13.52
CA PHE A 62 -8.22 9.60 -14.34
C PHE A 62 -7.47 9.26 -15.61
N ARG A 63 -7.82 9.97 -16.68
CA ARG A 63 -7.06 9.99 -17.93
C ARG A 63 -6.43 11.36 -18.06
N ILE A 64 -5.11 11.42 -18.06
CA ILE A 64 -4.37 12.67 -18.22
C ILE A 64 -4.53 13.17 -19.66
N VAL A 65 -5.03 14.39 -19.80
CA VAL A 65 -5.13 15.12 -21.07
C VAL A 65 -3.91 16.01 -21.19
N SER A 66 -3.00 15.66 -22.10
CA SER A 66 -1.76 16.40 -22.31
C SER A 66 -2.03 17.80 -22.88
N GLY A 67 -1.69 18.82 -22.10
CA GLY A 67 -1.62 20.20 -22.55
C GLY A 67 -0.29 20.54 -23.24
N PRO A 68 -0.05 21.82 -23.58
CA PRO A 68 1.25 22.25 -24.10
C PRO A 68 2.36 21.94 -23.10
N GLN A 69 3.50 21.50 -23.64
CA GLN A 69 4.67 21.12 -22.86
C GLN A 69 5.54 22.34 -22.56
N GLY A 70 6.10 22.40 -21.35
CA GLY A 70 7.08 23.42 -20.96
C GLY A 70 6.93 23.89 -19.52
N ALA A 71 8.03 24.36 -18.95
CA ALA A 71 8.13 24.72 -17.53
C ALA A 71 7.13 25.81 -17.09
N ASN A 72 6.67 26.68 -17.99
CA ASN A 72 5.66 27.71 -17.71
C ASN A 72 4.42 27.56 -18.63
N ALA A 73 4.21 26.38 -19.21
CA ALA A 73 3.12 26.16 -20.14
C ALA A 73 1.78 26.09 -19.39
N GLN A 74 0.98 27.14 -19.54
CA GLN A 74 -0.41 27.18 -19.08
C GLN A 74 -1.31 27.47 -20.27
N SER A 75 -2.32 26.62 -20.47
CA SER A 75 -3.39 26.86 -21.44
C SER A 75 -4.66 27.32 -20.75
N SER A 76 -5.47 28.11 -21.47
CA SER A 76 -6.81 28.43 -21.02
C SER A 76 -7.65 27.15 -20.85
N VAL A 77 -8.59 27.18 -19.91
CA VAL A 77 -9.53 26.08 -19.68
C VAL A 77 -10.29 25.72 -20.96
N SER A 78 -10.64 26.72 -21.78
CA SER A 78 -11.30 26.50 -23.08
C SER A 78 -10.46 25.67 -24.06
N THR A 79 -9.16 25.91 -24.14
CA THR A 79 -8.25 25.16 -25.01
C THR A 79 -8.10 23.72 -24.52
N LEU A 80 -7.91 23.51 -23.22
CA LEU A 80 -7.79 22.17 -22.64
C LEU A 80 -9.10 21.37 -22.75
N LYS A 81 -10.25 22.04 -22.66
CA LYS A 81 -11.55 21.44 -22.96
C LYS A 81 -11.63 20.94 -24.40
N GLN A 82 -11.14 21.71 -25.37
CA GLN A 82 -11.09 21.28 -26.77
C GLN A 82 -10.17 20.08 -26.99
N LEU A 83 -9.13 19.92 -26.15
CA LEU A 83 -8.29 18.71 -26.11
C LEU A 83 -8.95 17.53 -25.36
N GLY A 84 -10.15 17.72 -24.83
CA GLY A 84 -10.97 16.68 -24.20
C GLY A 84 -10.82 16.56 -22.69
N ALA A 85 -10.35 17.62 -22.00
CA ALA A 85 -10.36 17.68 -20.54
C ALA A 85 -11.73 18.13 -20.01
N ASP A 86 -12.26 17.39 -19.02
CA ASP A 86 -13.48 17.77 -18.32
C ASP A 86 -13.17 18.61 -17.07
N SER A 87 -11.97 18.43 -16.52
CA SER A 87 -11.44 19.21 -15.40
C SER A 87 -10.04 19.72 -15.68
N VAL A 88 -9.71 20.90 -15.14
CA VAL A 88 -8.39 21.52 -15.27
C VAL A 88 -7.86 21.91 -13.91
N VAL A 89 -6.65 21.46 -13.60
CA VAL A 89 -5.87 21.89 -12.44
C VAL A 89 -4.88 22.96 -12.90
N THR A 90 -4.91 24.12 -12.28
CA THR A 90 -3.89 25.17 -12.48
C THR A 90 -3.31 25.54 -11.12
N GLY A 91 -1.99 25.61 -11.03
CA GLY A 91 -1.32 25.98 -9.79
C GLY A 91 -0.22 27.01 -10.00
N ASN A 92 0.29 27.50 -8.89
CA ASN A 92 1.41 28.41 -8.84
C ASN A 92 2.24 28.15 -7.58
N VAL A 93 3.55 28.12 -7.74
CA VAL A 93 4.51 27.96 -6.65
C VAL A 93 5.41 29.18 -6.61
N ILE A 94 5.38 29.90 -5.49
CA ILE A 94 6.20 31.08 -5.24
C ILE A 94 7.18 30.74 -4.13
N ARG A 95 8.48 30.89 -4.40
CA ARG A 95 9.50 30.80 -3.35
C ARG A 95 9.56 32.11 -2.57
N ALA A 96 9.29 32.05 -1.27
CA ALA A 96 9.31 33.19 -0.35
C ALA A 96 10.42 32.98 0.71
N GLY A 97 11.66 33.28 0.34
CA GLY A 97 12.83 33.03 1.19
C GLY A 97 13.09 31.53 1.39
N ASN A 98 12.82 31.03 2.61
CA ASN A 98 13.06 29.63 3.00
C ASN A 98 11.82 28.72 2.90
N HIS A 99 10.66 29.28 2.58
CA HIS A 99 9.42 28.54 2.38
C HIS A 99 8.87 28.75 0.95
N TYR A 100 7.90 27.93 0.59
CA TYR A 100 7.12 28.06 -0.64
C TYR A 100 5.68 28.39 -0.29
N GLU A 101 5.09 29.32 -1.04
CA GLU A 101 3.66 29.50 -1.11
C GLU A 101 3.15 28.77 -2.36
N VAL A 102 2.29 27.77 -2.13
CA VAL A 102 1.74 26.92 -3.19
C VAL A 102 0.25 27.15 -3.24
N SER A 103 -0.28 27.53 -4.41
CA SER A 103 -1.71 27.64 -4.65
C SER A 103 -2.13 26.76 -5.80
N PHE A 104 -3.36 26.23 -5.74
CA PHE A 104 -3.97 25.55 -6.88
C PHE A 104 -5.46 25.85 -6.97
N THR A 105 -5.97 25.75 -8.19
CA THR A 105 -7.38 25.85 -8.52
C THR A 105 -7.76 24.67 -9.41
N LEU A 106 -8.79 23.94 -9.00
CA LEU A 106 -9.47 22.93 -9.78
C LEU A 106 -10.72 23.54 -10.41
N THR A 107 -10.84 23.41 -11.72
CA THR A 107 -11.91 24.02 -12.53
C THR A 107 -12.67 22.96 -13.29
N ASP A 108 -14.00 23.11 -13.35
CA ASP A 108 -14.86 22.35 -14.25
C ASP A 108 -14.83 22.99 -15.65
N ALA A 109 -14.21 22.29 -16.61
CA ALA A 109 -14.08 22.77 -17.98
C ALA A 109 -15.40 22.66 -18.77
N VAL A 110 -16.27 21.72 -18.41
CA VAL A 110 -17.56 21.53 -19.09
C VAL A 110 -18.59 22.56 -18.65
N ALA A 111 -18.58 22.96 -17.38
CA ALA A 111 -19.48 23.96 -16.78
C ALA A 111 -18.91 25.40 -16.85
N ASN A 112 -18.56 25.85 -18.06
CA ASN A 112 -18.10 27.23 -18.33
C ASN A 112 -16.89 27.69 -17.50
N GLY A 113 -16.03 26.79 -17.04
CA GLY A 113 -14.86 27.15 -16.24
C GLY A 113 -15.20 27.47 -14.79
N ALA A 114 -16.26 26.88 -14.23
CA ALA A 114 -16.62 27.07 -12.83
C ALA A 114 -15.53 26.53 -11.89
N THR A 115 -15.10 27.33 -10.92
CA THR A 115 -14.15 26.89 -9.90
C THR A 115 -14.79 25.88 -8.96
N LEU A 116 -14.20 24.68 -8.87
CA LEU A 116 -14.64 23.62 -7.98
C LEU A 116 -13.95 23.70 -6.61
N LEU A 117 -12.67 24.09 -6.60
CA LEU A 117 -11.83 24.16 -5.42
C LEU A 117 -10.66 25.11 -5.65
N THR A 118 -10.33 25.96 -4.68
CA THR A 118 -9.07 26.73 -4.63
C THR A 118 -8.50 26.63 -3.23
N LYS A 119 -7.19 26.37 -3.11
CA LYS A 119 -6.47 26.35 -1.83
C LYS A 119 -5.08 26.96 -1.97
N THR A 120 -4.56 27.45 -0.86
CA THR A 120 -3.19 27.95 -0.73
C THR A 120 -2.54 27.34 0.51
N PHE A 121 -1.25 27.02 0.41
CA PHE A 121 -0.45 26.40 1.45
C PHE A 121 0.89 27.11 1.58
N GLN A 122 1.43 27.10 2.80
CA GLN A 122 2.81 27.50 3.07
C GLN A 122 3.58 26.29 3.57
N ILE A 123 4.67 25.95 2.88
CA ILE A 123 5.44 24.73 3.15
C ILE A 123 6.94 24.99 3.11
N ASN A 124 7.70 24.15 3.81
CA ASN A 124 9.14 24.07 3.67
C ASN A 124 9.53 23.15 2.50
N GLY A 125 10.79 23.20 2.07
CA GLY A 125 11.27 22.40 0.93
C GLY A 125 11.12 20.87 1.11
N ASN A 126 11.18 20.35 2.33
CA ASN A 126 10.98 18.93 2.62
C ASN A 126 9.50 18.48 2.56
N GLN A 127 8.57 19.41 2.37
CA GLN A 127 7.12 19.16 2.32
C GLN A 127 6.55 19.26 0.90
N VAL A 128 7.37 19.51 -0.12
CA VAL A 128 6.93 19.66 -1.53
C VAL A 128 6.17 18.43 -2.00
N ARG A 129 6.79 17.24 -1.91
CA ARG A 129 6.13 15.99 -2.30
C ARG A 129 4.93 15.62 -1.42
N PRO A 130 5.01 15.65 -0.08
CA PRO A 130 3.84 15.43 0.77
C PRO A 130 2.66 16.36 0.44
N LEU A 131 2.93 17.62 0.12
CA LEU A 131 1.88 18.55 -0.30
C LEU A 131 1.29 18.16 -1.66
N ALA A 132 2.11 17.73 -2.63
CA ALA A 132 1.61 17.29 -3.92
C ALA A 132 0.63 16.13 -3.78
N HIS A 133 0.97 15.11 -2.98
CA HIS A 133 0.05 14.00 -2.65
C HIS A 133 -1.23 14.48 -1.97
N HIS A 134 -1.12 15.44 -1.04
CA HIS A 134 -2.29 16.03 -0.40
C HIS A 134 -3.19 16.78 -1.39
N ILE A 135 -2.61 17.53 -2.33
CA ILE A 135 -3.36 18.20 -3.40
C ILE A 135 -4.05 17.16 -4.29
N SER A 136 -3.38 16.06 -4.63
CA SER A 136 -3.98 14.93 -5.35
C SER A 136 -5.18 14.35 -4.61
N ASP A 137 -5.07 14.17 -3.28
CA ASP A 137 -6.16 13.64 -2.44
C ASP A 137 -7.38 14.58 -2.47
N GLU A 138 -7.16 15.89 -2.43
CA GLU A 138 -8.20 16.92 -2.51
C GLU A 138 -8.90 16.94 -3.88
N ILE A 139 -8.12 16.87 -4.96
CA ILE A 139 -8.65 16.79 -6.33
C ILE A 139 -9.47 15.51 -6.50
N TYR A 140 -8.91 14.38 -6.09
CA TYR A 140 -9.56 13.07 -6.18
C TYR A 140 -10.88 13.07 -5.42
N GLN A 141 -10.89 13.56 -4.17
CA GLN A 141 -12.09 13.61 -3.36
C GLN A 141 -13.14 14.56 -3.93
N LYS A 142 -12.72 15.70 -4.47
CA LYS A 142 -13.65 16.66 -5.05
C LYS A 142 -14.36 16.09 -6.29
N LEU A 143 -13.66 15.33 -7.12
CA LEU A 143 -14.19 14.81 -8.39
C LEU A 143 -14.89 13.45 -8.25
N THR A 144 -14.48 12.62 -7.29
CA THR A 144 -15.02 11.25 -7.12
C THR A 144 -15.98 11.11 -5.93
N GLY A 145 -15.91 12.03 -4.97
CA GLY A 145 -16.60 11.91 -3.68
C GLY A 145 -15.93 10.96 -2.69
N GLU A 146 -14.82 10.31 -3.06
CA GLU A 146 -14.10 9.35 -2.23
C GLU A 146 -12.76 9.91 -1.75
N ARG A 147 -12.31 9.54 -0.55
CA ARG A 147 -11.03 10.02 -0.05
C ARG A 147 -9.86 9.36 -0.81
N GLY A 148 -8.98 10.19 -1.39
CA GLY A 148 -7.76 9.74 -2.07
C GLY A 148 -6.77 9.03 -1.12
N ILE A 149 -5.86 8.23 -1.67
CA ILE A 149 -4.89 7.43 -0.91
C ILE A 149 -3.43 7.86 -1.16
N PHE A 150 -3.20 8.99 -1.79
CA PHE A 150 -1.85 9.36 -2.25
C PHE A 150 -0.95 9.76 -1.08
N SER A 151 -1.52 10.35 -0.03
CA SER A 151 -0.78 10.65 1.22
C SER A 151 -0.57 9.43 2.14
N THR A 152 -0.95 8.23 1.69
CA THR A 152 -0.69 6.99 2.47
C THR A 152 0.69 6.42 2.19
N ARG A 153 1.05 5.36 2.90
CA ARG A 153 2.34 4.68 2.78
C ARG A 153 2.15 3.19 2.60
N ILE A 154 3.21 2.54 2.13
CA ILE A 154 3.31 1.08 2.07
C ILE A 154 4.49 0.64 2.93
N ALA A 155 4.30 -0.48 3.65
CA ALA A 155 5.38 -1.21 4.29
C ALA A 155 5.62 -2.50 3.52
N TYR A 156 6.87 -2.95 3.42
CA TYR A 156 7.21 -4.22 2.80
C TYR A 156 8.54 -4.74 3.34
N ILE A 157 8.81 -6.03 3.13
CA ILE A 157 10.10 -6.63 3.46
C ILE A 157 10.95 -6.66 2.20
N SER A 158 12.09 -5.99 2.23
CA SER A 158 13.14 -6.14 1.21
C SER A 158 14.10 -7.25 1.63
N VAL A 159 14.44 -8.14 0.69
CA VAL A 159 15.37 -9.25 0.88
C VAL A 159 16.52 -9.13 -0.10
N GLN A 160 17.70 -8.83 0.42
CA GLN A 160 18.92 -8.73 -0.35
C GLN A 160 19.77 -9.97 -0.13
N ARG A 161 19.92 -10.79 -1.16
CA ARG A 161 20.70 -12.03 -1.14
C ARG A 161 22.04 -11.80 -1.80
N THR A 162 23.12 -12.10 -1.09
CA THR A 162 24.48 -12.16 -1.64
C THR A 162 25.03 -13.58 -1.50
N LEU A 163 26.17 -13.88 -2.13
CA LEU A 163 26.83 -15.18 -2.00
C LEU A 163 27.25 -15.52 -0.56
N LYS A 164 27.36 -14.51 0.33
CA LYS A 164 27.88 -14.68 1.71
C LYS A 164 26.83 -14.51 2.79
N SER A 165 25.78 -13.71 2.54
CA SER A 165 24.78 -13.36 3.54
C SER A 165 23.46 -12.96 2.88
N THR A 166 22.38 -13.09 3.66
CA THR A 166 21.07 -12.49 3.34
C THR A 166 20.79 -11.37 4.33
N ARG A 167 20.24 -10.27 3.84
CA ARG A 167 19.79 -9.13 4.63
C ARG A 167 18.30 -8.92 4.41
N TYR A 168 17.57 -8.73 5.50
CA TYR A 168 16.16 -8.41 5.49
C TYR A 168 15.96 -7.00 6.05
N SER A 169 15.17 -6.18 5.37
CA SER A 169 14.84 -4.84 5.85
C SER A 169 13.33 -4.64 5.85
N LEU A 170 12.80 -4.04 6.93
CA LEU A 170 11.42 -3.53 6.94
C LEU A 170 11.47 -2.12 6.38
N GLU A 171 10.98 -1.95 5.16
CA GLU A 171 10.95 -0.68 4.45
C GLU A 171 9.57 -0.03 4.59
N VAL A 172 9.55 1.30 4.66
CA VAL A 172 8.34 2.12 4.53
C VAL A 172 8.56 3.15 3.44
N ALA A 173 7.66 3.21 2.47
CA ALA A 173 7.70 4.12 1.33
C ALA A 173 6.36 4.85 1.18
N ASP A 174 6.34 5.93 0.39
CA ASP A 174 5.11 6.57 -0.07
C ASP A 174 4.25 5.56 -0.87
N ALA A 175 2.95 5.80 -1.02
CA ALA A 175 2.03 4.86 -1.67
C ALA A 175 2.43 4.48 -3.12
N ASP A 176 3.18 5.35 -3.78
CA ASP A 176 3.72 5.18 -5.12
C ASP A 176 5.14 4.55 -5.15
N GLY A 177 5.67 4.13 -4.00
CA GLY A 177 6.98 3.51 -3.84
C GLY A 177 8.16 4.48 -3.70
N HIS A 178 7.95 5.80 -3.68
CA HIS A 178 9.02 6.77 -3.46
C HIS A 178 9.42 6.89 -1.98
N ASN A 179 10.56 7.54 -1.75
CA ASN A 179 11.11 7.79 -0.42
C ASN A 179 11.16 6.58 0.53
N PRO A 180 11.62 5.40 0.10
CA PRO A 180 11.73 4.25 0.99
C PRO A 180 12.71 4.53 2.13
N GLN A 181 12.31 4.18 3.36
CA GLN A 181 13.09 4.28 4.59
C GLN A 181 13.13 2.93 5.28
N SER A 182 14.33 2.45 5.60
CA SER A 182 14.49 1.23 6.40
C SER A 182 14.21 1.52 7.87
N LEU A 183 13.11 1.01 8.41
CA LEU A 183 12.81 1.09 9.84
C LEU A 183 13.68 0.15 10.67
N LEU A 184 14.04 -1.00 10.10
CA LEU A 184 14.93 -1.97 10.74
C LEU A 184 15.63 -2.83 9.69
N ILE A 185 16.80 -3.33 10.07
CA ILE A 185 17.63 -4.22 9.25
C ILE A 185 17.99 -5.43 10.11
N SER A 186 17.89 -6.62 9.53
CA SER A 186 18.20 -7.89 10.19
C SER A 186 18.99 -8.81 9.28
N SER A 187 19.87 -9.62 9.86
CA SER A 187 20.50 -10.77 9.20
C SER A 187 19.62 -12.02 9.22
N GLU A 188 18.52 -11.99 9.99
CA GLU A 188 17.55 -13.07 10.10
C GLU A 188 16.22 -12.65 9.47
N PRO A 189 15.37 -13.61 9.08
CA PRO A 189 14.07 -13.30 8.52
C PRO A 189 13.23 -12.40 9.42
N ILE A 190 12.51 -11.49 8.78
CA ILE A 190 11.40 -10.74 9.34
C ILE A 190 10.21 -10.86 8.38
N MET A 191 8.99 -10.85 8.90
CA MET A 191 7.81 -11.08 8.09
C MET A 191 6.53 -10.52 8.70
N SER A 192 5.48 -10.51 7.88
CA SER A 192 4.11 -10.14 8.24
C SER A 192 4.01 -8.76 8.93
N PRO A 193 4.52 -7.68 8.30
CA PRO A 193 4.29 -6.35 8.81
C PRO A 193 2.79 -6.04 8.81
N ALA A 194 2.30 -5.40 9.87
CA ALA A 194 0.92 -4.91 9.93
C ALA A 194 0.88 -3.55 10.62
N TRP A 195 0.25 -2.59 9.96
CA TRP A 195 0.09 -1.23 10.47
C TRP A 195 -0.91 -1.19 11.62
N ALA A 196 -0.57 -0.42 12.64
CA ALA A 196 -1.54 0.07 13.61
C ALA A 196 -2.53 1.02 12.92
N PRO A 197 -3.80 1.10 13.36
CA PRO A 197 -4.82 1.96 12.73
C PRO A 197 -4.50 3.45 12.74
N ASP A 198 -3.61 3.89 13.64
CA ASP A 198 -3.13 5.27 13.73
C ASP A 198 -1.94 5.57 12.79
N GLY A 199 -1.42 4.56 12.09
CA GLY A 199 -0.26 4.68 11.21
C GLY A 199 1.08 4.91 11.92
N LYS A 200 1.13 4.90 13.26
CA LYS A 200 2.34 5.27 14.02
C LYS A 200 3.25 4.08 14.34
N ASN A 201 2.70 2.88 14.29
CA ASN A 201 3.41 1.65 14.63
C ASN A 201 3.18 0.57 13.58
N ILE A 202 4.18 -0.28 13.39
CA ILE A 202 4.08 -1.51 12.60
C ILE A 202 4.41 -2.69 13.51
N SER A 203 3.53 -3.69 13.58
CA SER A 203 3.86 -4.99 14.18
C SER A 203 4.49 -5.90 13.15
N TYR A 204 5.43 -6.75 13.56
CA TYR A 204 6.10 -7.70 12.67
C TYR A 204 6.63 -8.90 13.46
N VAL A 205 6.95 -9.98 12.74
CA VAL A 205 7.62 -11.16 13.28
C VAL A 205 9.12 -11.04 13.04
N SER A 206 9.93 -11.33 14.06
CA SER A 206 11.39 -11.39 13.98
C SER A 206 11.92 -12.77 14.35
N PHE A 207 12.96 -13.20 13.66
CA PHE A 207 13.73 -14.43 13.92
C PHE A 207 15.16 -14.15 14.42
N GLU A 208 15.49 -12.91 14.81
CA GLU A 208 16.85 -12.49 15.25
C GLU A 208 17.43 -13.37 16.36
N LYS A 209 16.58 -13.93 17.25
CA LYS A 209 16.99 -14.84 18.32
C LYS A 209 16.85 -16.32 17.95
N LYS A 210 16.86 -16.65 16.65
CA LYS A 210 16.66 -18.01 16.10
C LYS A 210 15.34 -18.65 16.56
N ARG A 211 14.37 -17.82 16.92
CA ARG A 211 12.99 -18.19 17.28
C ARG A 211 12.05 -17.07 16.85
N ALA A 212 10.80 -17.41 16.53
CA ALA A 212 9.80 -16.43 16.16
C ALA A 212 9.38 -15.59 17.38
N GLN A 213 9.44 -14.26 17.23
CA GLN A 213 9.01 -13.29 18.23
C GLN A 213 8.20 -12.19 17.55
N ILE A 214 7.17 -11.67 18.23
CA ILE A 214 6.38 -10.55 17.69
C ILE A 214 6.84 -9.26 18.36
N PHE A 215 7.11 -8.25 17.54
CA PHE A 215 7.47 -6.90 17.97
C PHE A 215 6.52 -5.87 17.37
N THR A 216 6.47 -4.68 17.98
CA THR A 216 6.07 -3.44 17.32
C THR A 216 7.27 -2.54 17.13
N VAL A 217 7.26 -1.71 16.09
CA VAL A 217 8.24 -0.65 15.84
C VAL A 217 7.51 0.67 15.55
N SER A 218 7.97 1.76 16.16
CA SER A 218 7.50 3.11 15.86
C SER A 218 8.05 3.56 14.51
N VAL A 219 7.16 4.06 13.64
CA VAL A 219 7.53 4.55 12.30
C VAL A 219 8.34 5.85 12.38
N GLU A 220 8.08 6.68 13.39
CA GLU A 220 8.78 7.96 13.59
C GLU A 220 10.17 7.77 14.23
N THR A 221 10.26 6.93 15.27
CA THR A 221 11.46 6.87 16.13
C THR A 221 12.29 5.60 15.94
N GLY A 222 11.77 4.59 15.25
CA GLY A 222 12.39 3.26 15.16
C GLY A 222 12.38 2.48 16.47
N GLN A 223 11.76 3.00 17.55
CA GLN A 223 11.73 2.31 18.83
C GLN A 223 10.94 1.00 18.75
N ARG A 224 11.55 -0.08 19.26
CA ARG A 224 11.01 -1.43 19.22
C ARG A 224 10.47 -1.86 20.57
N ARG A 225 9.32 -2.55 20.58
CA ARG A 225 8.73 -3.17 21.77
C ARG A 225 8.42 -4.64 21.50
N LEU A 226 8.87 -5.52 22.39
CA LEU A 226 8.53 -6.95 22.35
C LEU A 226 7.08 -7.15 22.81
N ILE A 227 6.30 -7.92 22.04
CA ILE A 227 4.91 -8.26 22.35
C ILE A 227 4.79 -9.71 22.82
N THR A 228 5.29 -10.68 22.05
CA THR A 228 5.26 -12.10 22.45
C THR A 228 6.55 -12.83 22.10
N SER A 229 6.87 -13.87 22.89
CA SER A 229 8.08 -14.68 22.73
C SER A 229 7.94 -16.07 23.34
N PHE A 230 6.81 -16.74 23.13
CA PHE A 230 6.57 -18.09 23.65
C PHE A 230 7.36 -19.15 22.87
N PRO A 231 7.59 -20.35 23.43
CA PRO A 231 8.05 -21.49 22.64
C PRO A 231 7.12 -21.79 21.46
N GLY A 232 7.70 -22.19 20.32
CA GLY A 232 6.95 -22.49 19.10
C GLY A 232 6.68 -21.26 18.23
N ILE A 233 5.56 -21.28 17.50
CA ILE A 233 5.14 -20.23 16.58
C ILE A 233 4.67 -19.01 17.37
N ASN A 234 5.17 -17.84 16.99
CA ASN A 234 4.63 -16.53 17.33
C ASN A 234 4.54 -15.76 16.01
N GLY A 235 3.35 -15.58 15.45
CA GLY A 235 3.23 -15.04 14.09
C GLY A 235 1.95 -14.29 13.80
N ALA A 236 1.86 -13.83 12.55
CA ALA A 236 0.70 -13.19 11.93
C ALA A 236 -0.01 -12.15 12.83
N PRO A 237 0.70 -11.09 13.27
CA PRO A 237 0.09 -10.04 14.06
C PRO A 237 -0.91 -9.23 13.23
N ALA A 238 -2.06 -8.89 13.83
CA ALA A 238 -3.06 -8.03 13.20
C ALA A 238 -3.72 -7.11 14.23
N TRP A 239 -3.72 -5.82 13.95
CA TRP A 239 -4.28 -4.82 14.85
C TRP A 239 -5.81 -4.83 14.83
N SER A 240 -6.39 -4.69 16.02
CA SER A 240 -7.79 -4.30 16.17
C SER A 240 -8.02 -2.88 15.61
N PRO A 241 -9.20 -2.55 15.06
CA PRO A 241 -9.45 -1.24 14.46
C PRO A 241 -9.34 -0.06 15.44
N ASN A 242 -9.49 -0.33 16.74
CA ASN A 242 -9.33 0.67 17.80
C ASN A 242 -7.88 0.78 18.33
N GLY A 243 -6.95 -0.03 17.83
CA GLY A 243 -5.53 -0.03 18.18
C GLY A 243 -5.19 -0.56 19.58
N ARG A 244 -6.16 -1.08 20.35
CA ARG A 244 -5.93 -1.52 21.74
C ARG A 244 -5.41 -2.94 21.85
N GLU A 245 -5.79 -3.78 20.91
CA GLU A 245 -5.43 -5.20 20.88
C GLU A 245 -4.71 -5.57 19.60
N LEU A 246 -3.85 -6.58 19.71
CA LEU A 246 -3.24 -7.30 18.59
C LEU A 246 -3.72 -8.75 18.62
N ALA A 247 -4.37 -9.19 17.55
CA ALA A 247 -4.55 -10.61 17.30
C ALA A 247 -3.22 -11.21 16.85
N VAL A 248 -2.81 -12.32 17.45
CA VAL A 248 -1.55 -13.02 17.17
C VAL A 248 -1.78 -14.52 17.10
N VAL A 249 -0.92 -15.23 16.38
CA VAL A 249 -0.96 -16.69 16.28
C VAL A 249 0.12 -17.28 17.16
N LEU A 250 -0.26 -18.13 18.12
CA LEU A 250 0.66 -18.80 19.02
C LEU A 250 0.44 -20.32 18.98
N SER A 251 1.52 -21.08 18.99
CA SER A 251 1.47 -22.55 19.17
C SER A 251 1.91 -22.99 20.57
N LYS A 252 1.85 -22.09 21.56
CA LYS A 252 2.32 -22.33 22.94
C LYS A 252 1.55 -23.45 23.67
N SER A 253 0.36 -23.80 23.18
CA SER A 253 -0.57 -24.78 23.73
C SER A 253 -0.72 -26.02 22.84
N GLY A 254 0.19 -26.22 21.87
CA GLY A 254 0.12 -27.31 20.89
C GLY A 254 -0.10 -26.76 19.48
N THR A 255 -1.28 -26.96 18.90
CA THR A 255 -1.58 -26.49 17.54
C THR A 255 -1.80 -24.96 17.51
N PRO A 256 -1.37 -24.26 16.44
CA PRO A 256 -1.52 -22.81 16.34
C PRO A 256 -2.96 -22.34 16.54
N LYS A 257 -3.11 -21.33 17.40
CA LYS A 257 -4.38 -20.64 17.68
C LYS A 257 -4.21 -19.14 17.71
N ILE A 258 -5.32 -18.45 17.51
CA ILE A 258 -5.43 -17.01 17.58
C ILE A 258 -5.66 -16.57 19.03
N TYR A 259 -4.85 -15.61 19.47
CA TYR A 259 -4.94 -14.95 20.77
C TYR A 259 -5.07 -13.44 20.55
N GLY A 260 -5.86 -12.76 21.37
CA GLY A 260 -5.86 -11.30 21.49
C GLY A 260 -4.88 -10.88 22.59
N VAL A 261 -4.04 -9.89 22.30
CA VAL A 261 -3.07 -9.30 23.24
C VAL A 261 -3.39 -7.82 23.42
N ASP A 262 -3.69 -7.41 24.64
CA ASP A 262 -3.84 -6.00 24.99
C ASP A 262 -2.47 -5.31 24.94
N ILE A 263 -2.34 -4.27 24.12
CA ILE A 263 -1.07 -3.59 23.87
C ILE A 263 -0.59 -2.80 25.08
N SER A 264 -1.48 -2.34 25.96
CA SER A 264 -1.10 -1.56 27.13
C SER A 264 -0.59 -2.44 28.27
N THR A 265 -1.31 -3.52 28.57
CA THR A 265 -1.08 -4.39 29.72
C THR A 265 -0.28 -5.65 29.40
N GLY A 266 -0.25 -6.08 28.13
CA GLY A 266 0.28 -7.38 27.72
C GLY A 266 -0.63 -8.56 28.09
N ASN A 267 -1.81 -8.30 28.64
CA ASN A 267 -2.79 -9.33 28.96
C ASN A 267 -3.23 -10.05 27.68
N MET A 268 -3.42 -11.36 27.78
CA MET A 268 -3.66 -12.21 26.63
C MET A 268 -4.87 -13.11 26.84
N LYS A 269 -5.71 -13.24 25.81
CA LYS A 269 -6.88 -14.12 25.79
C LYS A 269 -6.85 -15.00 24.54
N GLN A 270 -7.11 -16.30 24.72
CA GLN A 270 -7.30 -17.21 23.59
C GLN A 270 -8.66 -16.96 22.92
N LEU A 271 -8.68 -16.84 21.59
CA LEU A 271 -9.89 -16.52 20.82
C LEU A 271 -10.42 -17.71 20.02
N THR A 272 -9.58 -18.69 19.71
CA THR A 272 -9.94 -19.88 18.94
C THR A 272 -9.51 -21.17 19.65
N PHE A 273 -10.23 -22.26 19.40
CA PHE A 273 -10.11 -23.52 20.12
C PHE A 273 -10.26 -24.72 19.17
N GLY A 274 -9.89 -25.92 19.64
CA GLY A 274 -9.93 -27.17 18.88
C GLY A 274 -8.56 -27.58 18.31
N ASP A 275 -8.54 -28.59 17.45
CA ASP A 275 -7.28 -29.23 17.01
C ASP A 275 -6.74 -28.68 15.69
N ALA A 276 -7.57 -28.02 14.89
CA ALA A 276 -7.16 -27.45 13.60
C ALA A 276 -6.18 -26.28 13.76
N ILE A 277 -5.35 -26.05 12.75
CA ILE A 277 -4.53 -24.83 12.66
C ILE A 277 -5.46 -23.63 12.39
N ASP A 278 -5.37 -22.60 13.22
CA ASP A 278 -6.03 -21.30 13.01
C ASP A 278 -4.97 -20.20 12.96
N THR A 279 -4.90 -19.49 11.83
CA THR A 279 -3.81 -18.53 11.54
C THR A 279 -4.28 -17.34 10.71
N GLU A 280 -3.38 -16.37 10.48
CA GLU A 280 -3.58 -15.19 9.63
C GLU A 280 -4.86 -14.40 9.97
N PRO A 281 -5.05 -13.99 11.24
CA PRO A 281 -6.23 -13.24 11.65
C PRO A 281 -6.23 -11.84 11.01
N ARG A 282 -7.41 -11.33 10.67
CA ARG A 282 -7.66 -9.93 10.32
C ARG A 282 -8.98 -9.49 10.92
N TYR A 283 -8.96 -8.42 11.71
CA TYR A 283 -10.19 -7.85 12.23
C TYR A 283 -11.04 -7.27 11.11
N ALA A 284 -12.36 -7.40 11.25
CA ALA A 284 -13.31 -6.61 10.48
C ALA A 284 -13.17 -5.11 10.82
N PRO A 285 -13.38 -4.20 9.86
CA PRO A 285 -13.36 -2.75 10.10
C PRO A 285 -14.26 -2.28 11.24
N ASP A 286 -15.41 -2.95 11.46
CA ASP A 286 -16.33 -2.66 12.57
C ASP A 286 -15.88 -3.19 13.95
N GLY A 287 -14.79 -3.97 14.00
CA GLY A 287 -14.24 -4.57 15.21
C GLY A 287 -15.09 -5.69 15.81
N LYS A 288 -16.11 -6.21 15.12
CA LYS A 288 -17.03 -7.21 15.67
C LYS A 288 -16.65 -8.66 15.35
N SER A 289 -15.79 -8.86 14.36
CA SER A 289 -15.36 -10.19 13.95
C SER A 289 -13.91 -10.22 13.49
N ILE A 290 -13.35 -11.43 13.39
CA ILE A 290 -12.05 -11.71 12.82
C ILE A 290 -12.23 -12.70 11.66
N LEU A 291 -11.72 -12.37 10.48
CA LEU A 291 -11.45 -13.35 9.43
C LEU A 291 -10.14 -14.05 9.72
N PHE A 292 -10.06 -15.35 9.45
CA PHE A 292 -8.84 -16.12 9.64
C PHE A 292 -8.79 -17.35 8.74
N THR A 293 -7.58 -17.83 8.49
CA THR A 293 -7.33 -19.05 7.73
C THR A 293 -7.39 -20.25 8.67
N SER A 294 -8.13 -21.30 8.30
CA SER A 294 -8.20 -22.55 9.07
C SER A 294 -8.21 -23.78 8.19
N GLY A 295 -7.48 -24.81 8.63
CA GLY A 295 -7.46 -26.14 8.01
C GLY A 295 -8.56 -27.09 8.50
N ARG A 296 -9.52 -26.62 9.31
CA ARG A 296 -10.53 -27.49 9.95
C ARG A 296 -11.46 -28.23 8.98
N GLY A 297 -11.52 -27.80 7.72
CA GLY A 297 -12.30 -28.43 6.65
C GLY A 297 -11.46 -29.28 5.68
N GLY A 298 -10.21 -29.61 6.04
CA GLY A 298 -9.24 -30.26 5.16
C GLY A 298 -8.22 -29.26 4.63
N SER A 299 -8.52 -28.60 3.50
CA SER A 299 -7.64 -27.56 2.97
C SER A 299 -7.82 -26.20 3.67
N PRO A 300 -6.82 -25.30 3.62
CA PRO A 300 -6.93 -23.95 4.16
C PRO A 300 -8.06 -23.16 3.51
N GLN A 301 -8.96 -22.65 4.36
CA GLN A 301 -10.14 -21.90 3.97
C GLN A 301 -10.35 -20.73 4.93
N ILE A 302 -11.15 -19.76 4.51
CA ILE A 302 -11.47 -18.58 5.32
C ILE A 302 -12.65 -18.90 6.24
N TYR A 303 -12.46 -18.54 7.51
CA TYR A 303 -13.46 -18.61 8.55
C TYR A 303 -13.63 -17.24 9.20
N ARG A 304 -14.81 -17.02 9.79
CA ARG A 304 -15.15 -15.84 10.55
C ARG A 304 -15.42 -16.22 11.99
N LEU A 305 -14.71 -15.58 12.91
CA LEU A 305 -14.95 -15.62 14.35
C LEU A 305 -15.74 -14.37 14.76
N SER A 306 -16.90 -14.57 15.37
CA SER A 306 -17.66 -13.50 16.05
C SER A 306 -17.05 -13.22 17.42
N LEU A 307 -16.68 -11.96 17.69
CA LEU A 307 -16.10 -11.56 18.98
C LEU A 307 -17.13 -11.41 20.09
N ALA A 308 -18.42 -11.30 19.74
CA ALA A 308 -19.51 -11.16 20.71
C ALA A 308 -19.82 -12.47 21.44
N ASN A 309 -19.74 -13.61 20.75
CA ASN A 309 -20.17 -14.91 21.28
C ASN A 309 -19.17 -16.06 21.01
N GLY A 310 -18.05 -15.79 20.35
CA GLY A 310 -17.04 -16.80 20.03
C GLY A 310 -17.44 -17.77 18.91
N GLN A 311 -18.56 -17.53 18.22
CA GLN A 311 -19.03 -18.42 17.16
C GLN A 311 -18.11 -18.36 15.95
N VAL A 312 -17.74 -19.54 15.42
CA VAL A 312 -16.97 -19.67 14.17
C VAL A 312 -17.86 -20.18 13.05
N SER A 313 -17.77 -19.55 11.88
CA SER A 313 -18.47 -19.94 10.65
C SER A 313 -17.52 -19.95 9.46
N ARG A 314 -17.72 -20.86 8.50
CA ARG A 314 -16.94 -20.92 7.25
C ARG A 314 -17.44 -19.85 6.27
N VAL A 315 -16.51 -19.21 5.56
CA VAL A 315 -16.79 -18.14 4.60
C VAL A 315 -16.59 -18.61 3.15
N THR A 316 -15.47 -19.27 2.86
CA THR A 316 -15.13 -19.70 1.50
C THR A 316 -15.41 -21.18 1.26
N PHE A 317 -16.03 -21.49 0.13
CA PHE A 317 -16.39 -22.85 -0.28
C PHE A 317 -15.85 -23.25 -1.66
N GLU A 318 -15.37 -22.28 -2.44
CA GLU A 318 -14.75 -22.47 -3.75
C GLU A 318 -13.22 -22.43 -3.66
N GLY A 319 -12.54 -23.06 -4.61
CA GLY A 319 -11.09 -23.19 -4.62
C GLY A 319 -10.54 -24.23 -3.64
N ASN A 320 -9.35 -24.73 -3.96
CA ASN A 320 -8.68 -25.74 -3.14
C ASN A 320 -7.82 -25.12 -2.02
N TYR A 321 -7.59 -23.81 -2.01
CA TYR A 321 -6.86 -23.07 -0.97
C TYR A 321 -7.27 -21.60 -0.93
N ASN A 322 -7.68 -21.11 0.24
CA ASN A 322 -7.96 -19.69 0.48
C ASN A 322 -7.33 -19.25 1.81
N ALA A 323 -6.61 -18.13 1.80
CA ALA A 323 -5.82 -17.65 2.94
C ALA A 323 -5.69 -16.12 3.00
N ARG A 324 -5.13 -15.59 4.10
CA ARG A 324 -4.79 -14.16 4.27
C ARG A 324 -5.92 -13.18 3.94
N ALA A 325 -7.15 -13.53 4.29
CA ALA A 325 -8.32 -12.73 3.93
C ALA A 325 -8.46 -11.46 4.76
N SER A 326 -8.95 -10.39 4.13
CA SER A 326 -9.36 -9.14 4.79
C SER A 326 -10.58 -8.54 4.13
N TYR A 327 -11.40 -7.82 4.89
CA TYR A 327 -12.50 -7.06 4.33
C TYR A 327 -12.00 -5.81 3.61
N THR A 328 -12.72 -5.36 2.59
CA THR A 328 -12.67 -3.96 2.18
C THR A 328 -13.15 -3.05 3.33
N PRO A 329 -12.71 -1.78 3.40
CA PRO A 329 -13.10 -0.86 4.48
C PRO A 329 -14.61 -0.69 4.65
N ASP A 330 -15.37 -0.78 3.56
CA ASP A 330 -16.84 -0.70 3.54
C ASP A 330 -17.55 -2.02 3.88
N MET A 331 -16.77 -3.08 4.17
CA MET A 331 -17.22 -4.43 4.51
C MET A 331 -18.06 -5.14 3.45
N LYS A 332 -18.06 -4.66 2.19
CA LYS A 332 -18.85 -5.28 1.12
C LYS A 332 -18.15 -6.46 0.45
N ASN A 333 -16.82 -6.46 0.45
CA ASN A 333 -16.02 -7.49 -0.21
C ASN A 333 -14.96 -8.05 0.75
N ILE A 334 -14.51 -9.26 0.44
CA ILE A 334 -13.41 -9.95 1.09
C ILE A 334 -12.35 -10.20 0.01
N ILE A 335 -11.14 -9.71 0.28
CA ILE A 335 -9.95 -9.92 -0.55
C ILE A 335 -9.08 -10.98 0.11
N MET A 336 -8.56 -11.92 -0.66
CA MET A 336 -7.80 -13.06 -0.14
C MET A 336 -6.77 -13.57 -1.14
N LEU A 337 -5.83 -14.36 -0.63
CA LEU A 337 -5.05 -15.26 -1.46
C LEU A 337 -5.92 -16.47 -1.83
N HIS A 338 -6.05 -16.75 -3.12
CA HIS A 338 -6.93 -17.77 -3.67
C HIS A 338 -6.20 -18.70 -4.64
N ARG A 339 -6.56 -19.98 -4.62
CA ARG A 339 -6.07 -20.98 -5.57
C ARG A 339 -7.20 -21.95 -5.94
N ASP A 340 -7.48 -22.04 -7.24
CA ASP A 340 -8.47 -22.98 -7.79
C ASP A 340 -7.83 -24.26 -8.38
N ASP A 341 -6.53 -24.20 -8.71
CA ASP A 341 -5.73 -25.38 -9.11
C ASP A 341 -4.30 -25.29 -8.54
N LYS A 342 -3.30 -24.90 -9.36
CA LYS A 342 -1.90 -24.72 -8.95
C LYS A 342 -1.49 -23.27 -8.76
N GLN A 343 -2.26 -22.33 -9.30
CA GLN A 343 -1.89 -20.93 -9.43
C GLN A 343 -2.43 -20.11 -8.26
N PHE A 344 -1.54 -19.44 -7.53
CA PHE A 344 -1.89 -18.51 -6.45
C PHE A 344 -2.14 -17.12 -7.01
N ASN A 345 -3.36 -16.62 -6.80
CA ASN A 345 -3.81 -15.31 -7.27
C ASN A 345 -4.53 -14.55 -6.15
N ILE A 346 -4.78 -13.26 -6.37
CA ILE A 346 -5.62 -12.44 -5.50
C ILE A 346 -7.09 -12.66 -5.90
N GLY A 347 -7.87 -13.17 -4.95
CA GLY A 347 -9.30 -13.41 -5.11
C GLY A 347 -10.16 -12.36 -4.39
N LEU A 348 -11.36 -12.17 -4.92
CA LEU A 348 -12.42 -11.33 -4.37
C LEU A 348 -13.69 -12.15 -4.20
N GLN A 349 -14.33 -12.04 -3.04
CA GLN A 349 -15.68 -12.56 -2.79
C GLN A 349 -16.54 -11.46 -2.17
N SER A 350 -17.85 -11.43 -2.45
CA SER A 350 -18.75 -10.57 -1.67
C SER A 350 -18.78 -11.04 -0.21
N ALA A 351 -18.82 -10.10 0.74
CA ALA A 351 -18.98 -10.41 2.16
C ALA A 351 -20.32 -11.10 2.48
N ALA A 352 -21.31 -10.99 1.59
CA ALA A 352 -22.58 -11.72 1.68
C ALA A 352 -22.47 -13.19 1.20
N GLY A 353 -21.31 -13.61 0.67
CA GLY A 353 -21.09 -14.91 0.04
C GLY A 353 -21.19 -14.87 -1.48
N GLY A 354 -21.26 -16.03 -2.12
CA GLY A 354 -21.24 -16.16 -3.57
C GLY A 354 -19.86 -16.54 -4.13
N PRO A 355 -19.68 -16.47 -5.46
CA PRO A 355 -18.48 -16.97 -6.11
C PRO A 355 -17.24 -16.14 -5.85
N ILE A 356 -16.08 -16.77 -5.99
CA ILE A 356 -14.77 -16.11 -5.92
C ILE A 356 -14.34 -15.69 -7.32
N VAL A 357 -14.00 -14.41 -7.49
CA VAL A 357 -13.45 -13.85 -8.72
C VAL A 357 -11.97 -13.58 -8.53
N SER A 358 -11.12 -14.11 -9.43
CA SER A 358 -9.70 -13.79 -9.44
C SER A 358 -9.46 -12.40 -10.07
N LEU A 359 -8.77 -11.53 -9.34
CA LEU A 359 -8.37 -10.19 -9.78
C LEU A 359 -7.04 -10.21 -10.54
N THR A 360 -6.20 -11.20 -10.27
CA THR A 360 -4.87 -11.38 -10.85
C THR A 360 -4.70 -12.78 -11.43
N PHE A 361 -3.67 -12.95 -12.28
CA PHE A 361 -3.42 -14.20 -13.01
C PHE A 361 -1.91 -14.52 -13.13
N SER A 362 -1.08 -14.05 -12.20
CA SER A 362 0.37 -14.30 -12.24
C SER A 362 0.73 -15.73 -11.80
N GLY A 363 -0.12 -16.32 -10.96
CA GLY A 363 0.07 -17.63 -10.37
C GLY A 363 1.02 -17.71 -9.18
N HIS A 364 1.69 -16.62 -8.84
CA HIS A 364 2.67 -16.54 -7.75
C HIS A 364 2.42 -15.31 -6.87
N ASP A 365 1.15 -14.95 -6.70
CA ASP A 365 0.76 -13.80 -5.87
C ASP A 365 0.69 -14.18 -4.40
N GLU A 366 1.02 -13.22 -3.54
CA GLU A 366 1.07 -13.41 -2.10
C GLU A 366 0.65 -12.15 -1.35
N SER A 367 0.19 -12.33 -0.11
CA SER A 367 0.07 -11.26 0.89
C SER A 367 -0.75 -10.02 0.45
N PRO A 368 -2.03 -10.17 0.07
CA PRO A 368 -2.84 -9.03 -0.31
C PRO A 368 -3.08 -8.06 0.86
N SER A 369 -3.01 -6.76 0.55
CA SER A 369 -3.33 -5.66 1.46
C SER A 369 -4.18 -4.62 0.75
N VAL A 370 -5.37 -4.37 1.30
CA VAL A 370 -6.34 -3.42 0.75
C VAL A 370 -5.99 -1.98 1.16
N ALA A 371 -6.02 -1.05 0.21
CA ALA A 371 -5.88 0.38 0.46
C ALA A 371 -7.05 0.91 1.32
N PRO A 372 -6.88 2.00 2.08
CA PRO A 372 -7.91 2.44 3.03
C PRO A 372 -9.17 3.04 2.38
N ASN A 373 -9.16 3.32 1.07
CA ASN A 373 -10.38 3.63 0.29
C ASN A 373 -11.05 2.38 -0.31
N GLY A 374 -10.44 1.19 -0.21
CA GLY A 374 -10.95 -0.05 -0.77
C GLY A 374 -10.77 -0.24 -2.28
N ARG A 375 -10.13 0.72 -2.99
CA ARG A 375 -10.06 0.72 -4.46
C ARG A 375 -8.89 -0.07 -5.03
N LEU A 376 -7.77 -0.12 -4.30
CA LEU A 376 -6.54 -0.78 -4.73
C LEU A 376 -6.15 -1.88 -3.75
N ILE A 377 -5.56 -2.94 -4.28
CA ILE A 377 -5.00 -4.05 -3.53
C ILE A 377 -3.52 -4.15 -3.87
N LEU A 378 -2.67 -3.96 -2.87
CA LEU A 378 -1.24 -4.21 -2.94
C LEU A 378 -0.96 -5.68 -2.63
N TYR A 379 -0.05 -6.30 -3.34
CA TYR A 379 0.35 -7.69 -3.15
C TYR A 379 1.81 -7.89 -3.57
N ALA A 380 2.43 -8.99 -3.13
CA ALA A 380 3.73 -9.42 -3.64
C ALA A 380 3.52 -10.39 -4.81
N THR A 381 4.39 -10.32 -5.81
CA THR A 381 4.35 -11.19 -6.99
C THR A 381 5.75 -11.35 -7.57
N HIS A 382 5.89 -12.11 -8.64
CA HIS A 382 7.17 -12.34 -9.32
C HIS A 382 7.20 -11.70 -10.72
N ASN A 383 8.33 -11.09 -11.07
CA ASN A 383 8.64 -10.66 -12.43
C ASN A 383 10.05 -11.13 -12.79
N GLN A 384 10.16 -12.00 -13.82
CA GLN A 384 11.45 -12.58 -14.27
C GLN A 384 12.30 -13.08 -13.09
N ASP A 385 11.69 -13.92 -12.24
CA ASP A 385 12.26 -14.53 -11.03
C ASP A 385 12.59 -13.59 -9.85
N LYS A 386 12.31 -12.29 -9.97
CA LYS A 386 12.45 -11.33 -8.86
C LYS A 386 11.12 -11.08 -8.18
N GLY A 387 11.13 -11.05 -6.85
CA GLY A 387 9.99 -10.59 -6.05
C GLY A 387 9.79 -9.09 -6.25
N VAL A 388 8.58 -8.69 -6.68
CA VAL A 388 8.16 -7.30 -6.91
C VAL A 388 6.82 -7.04 -6.22
N LEU A 389 6.46 -5.78 -6.01
CA LEU A 389 5.12 -5.44 -5.54
C LEU A 389 4.20 -5.22 -6.75
N GLY A 390 3.03 -5.84 -6.70
CA GLY A 390 1.94 -5.62 -7.63
C GLY A 390 0.82 -4.81 -6.97
N ILE A 391 0.11 -4.03 -7.77
CA ILE A 391 -1.15 -3.39 -7.37
C ILE A 391 -2.21 -3.76 -8.39
N VAL A 392 -3.40 -4.11 -7.92
CA VAL A 392 -4.57 -4.37 -8.75
C VAL A 392 -5.76 -3.56 -8.24
N SER A 393 -6.57 -3.02 -9.14
CA SER A 393 -7.84 -2.38 -8.78
C SER A 393 -8.87 -3.41 -8.31
N LEU A 394 -9.82 -2.99 -7.48
CA LEU A 394 -10.90 -3.86 -6.96
C LEU A 394 -11.75 -4.48 -8.08
N ASP A 395 -11.85 -3.81 -9.24
CA ASP A 395 -12.55 -4.31 -10.43
C ASP A 395 -11.65 -5.13 -11.38
N GLY A 396 -10.36 -5.31 -11.04
CA GLY A 396 -9.40 -6.10 -11.79
C GLY A 396 -8.88 -5.47 -13.10
N ARG A 397 -9.32 -4.26 -13.45
CA ARG A 397 -9.02 -3.62 -14.75
C ARG A 397 -7.63 -3.00 -14.82
N ILE A 398 -7.08 -2.64 -13.67
CA ILE A 398 -5.85 -1.86 -13.57
C ILE A 398 -4.84 -2.71 -12.83
N ARG A 399 -3.66 -2.85 -13.43
CA ARG A 399 -2.54 -3.56 -12.81
C ARG A 399 -1.29 -2.72 -12.92
N MET A 400 -0.56 -2.64 -11.84
CA MET A 400 0.69 -1.91 -11.77
C MET A 400 1.74 -2.77 -11.11
N ARG A 401 2.99 -2.55 -11.50
CA ARG A 401 4.15 -3.11 -10.81
C ARG A 401 5.02 -1.98 -10.30
N LEU A 402 5.29 -2.03 -9.01
CA LEU A 402 6.30 -1.20 -8.37
C LEU A 402 7.63 -1.96 -8.45
N PRO A 403 8.60 -1.51 -9.27
CA PRO A 403 9.89 -2.19 -9.36
C PRO A 403 10.62 -2.13 -8.01
N ALA A 404 11.19 -3.26 -7.61
CA ALA A 404 12.09 -3.29 -6.46
C ALA A 404 13.38 -2.54 -6.82
N ARG A 405 13.81 -1.60 -5.96
CA ARG A 405 15.08 -0.88 -6.16
C ARG A 405 16.28 -1.82 -6.07
N GLU A 406 16.26 -2.70 -5.08
CA GLU A 406 17.28 -3.70 -4.81
C GLU A 406 16.66 -4.96 -4.22
N GLY A 407 17.19 -6.13 -4.59
CA GLY A 407 16.76 -7.42 -4.06
C GLY A 407 15.32 -7.80 -4.44
N ASP A 408 14.76 -8.73 -3.67
CA ASP A 408 13.36 -9.14 -3.77
C ASP A 408 12.53 -8.35 -2.75
N VAL A 409 11.25 -8.14 -3.04
CA VAL A 409 10.28 -7.57 -2.09
C VAL A 409 9.14 -8.55 -1.83
N GLN A 410 8.69 -8.61 -0.58
CA GLN A 410 7.67 -9.55 -0.13
C GLN A 410 6.85 -8.98 1.03
N GLU A 411 5.73 -9.65 1.35
CA GLU A 411 4.89 -9.37 2.55
C GLU A 411 4.48 -7.88 2.70
N PRO A 412 3.87 -7.25 1.68
CA PRO A 412 3.49 -5.84 1.78
C PRO A 412 2.29 -5.60 2.69
N ALA A 413 2.21 -4.38 3.23
CA ALA A 413 1.08 -3.87 3.99
C ALA A 413 0.84 -2.39 3.65
N TRP A 414 -0.37 -2.08 3.20
CA TRP A 414 -0.83 -0.71 2.96
C TRP A 414 -1.19 -0.04 4.30
N SER A 415 -0.73 1.18 4.51
CA SER A 415 -1.06 1.94 5.72
C SER A 415 -2.54 2.32 5.76
N PRO A 416 -3.09 2.60 6.96
CA PRO A 416 -4.32 3.39 7.06
C PRO A 416 -4.09 4.80 6.48
N TYR A 417 -5.14 5.60 6.46
CA TYR A 417 -4.97 7.04 6.26
C TYR A 417 -4.04 7.62 7.33
N LEU A 418 -3.07 8.40 6.87
CA LEU A 418 -2.17 9.15 7.74
C LEU A 418 -2.78 10.53 8.01
N GLY A 419 -2.60 11.02 9.24
CA GLY A 419 -3.15 12.29 9.72
C GLY A 419 -2.17 13.44 9.59
#